data_AF-A0A957FEC0-F1
#
_entry.id   AF-A0A957FEC0-F1
#
_cell.length_a   1.000
_cell.length_b   1.000
_cell.length_c   1.000
_cell.angle_alpha   90.00
_cell.angle_beta   90.00
_cell.angle_gamma   90.00
#
_symmetry.space_group_name_H-M   'P 1'
#
loop_
_entity.id
_entity.type
_entity.pdbx_description
1 polymer ?
#
loop_
_entity_poly.entity_id
_entity_poly.type
_entity_poly.pdbx_seq_one_letter_code
_entity_poly.pdbx_strand_id
1 'polypeptide(L)'
;RAMTPWPGAYTTWKGVQLKILEAEPVLRDLPAGHPGEVVQRTTPNGQTSVLVLTVSGGLALQTVQLAGKRAIAVQDFVRGQPDFIGSKLGE
;
A
#
# COMPACT_ATOMS: atom_id res chain seq x y z
N ARG A 1 9.30 15.58 1.08
CA ARG A 1 9.53 15.12 -0.32
C ARG A 1 10.99 14.70 -0.42
N ALA A 2 11.30 13.46 -0.07
CA ALA A 2 12.62 12.86 -0.22
C ALA A 2 12.38 11.37 -0.46
N MET A 3 13.03 10.81 -1.47
CA MET A 3 12.92 9.42 -1.98
C MET A 3 11.98 9.18 -3.17
N THR A 4 11.98 10.09 -4.15
CA THR A 4 11.79 9.69 -5.56
C THR A 4 12.94 10.31 -6.37
N PRO A 5 13.76 9.54 -7.14
CA PRO A 5 13.65 8.11 -7.43
C PRO A 5 14.92 7.31 -7.06
N TRP A 6 15.21 7.05 -5.78
CA TRP A 6 15.86 5.80 -5.31
C TRP A 6 16.02 5.74 -3.77
N PRO A 7 15.96 4.55 -3.14
CA PRO A 7 15.50 3.27 -3.66
C PRO A 7 13.97 3.24 -3.63
N GLY A 8 13.34 2.81 -4.72
CA GLY A 8 11.89 2.62 -4.73
C GLY A 8 11.49 1.78 -3.53
N ALA A 9 10.51 2.24 -2.74
CA ALA A 9 10.06 1.50 -1.57
C ALA A 9 9.62 0.12 -2.04
N TYR A 10 10.20 -0.94 -1.49
CA TYR A 10 9.81 -2.31 -1.78
C TYR A 10 9.57 -3.03 -0.46
N THR A 11 8.70 -4.03 -0.53
CA THR A 11 8.35 -4.89 0.59
C THR A 11 8.10 -6.31 0.06
N THR A 12 7.81 -7.24 0.94
CA THR A 12 7.39 -8.59 0.60
C THR A 12 5.88 -8.73 0.83
N TRP A 13 5.23 -9.50 -0.05
CA TRP A 13 3.85 -9.95 0.13
C TRP A 13 3.75 -11.39 -0.38
N LYS A 14 3.26 -12.31 0.45
CA LYS A 14 3.20 -13.76 0.16
C LYS A 14 4.56 -14.32 -0.31
N GLY A 15 5.66 -13.88 0.31
CA GLY A 15 7.03 -14.28 -0.05
C GLY A 15 7.56 -13.75 -1.38
N VAL A 16 6.81 -12.88 -2.07
CA VAL A 16 7.20 -12.28 -3.35
C VAL A 16 7.47 -10.79 -3.17
N GLN A 17 8.46 -10.26 -3.89
CA GLN A 17 8.77 -8.83 -3.85
C GLN A 17 7.61 -8.01 -4.46
N LEU A 18 7.16 -7.01 -3.72
CA LEU A 18 6.20 -6.01 -4.13
C LEU A 18 6.87 -4.63 -4.10
N LYS A 19 6.97 -3.98 -5.26
CA LYS A 19 7.46 -2.61 -5.36
C LYS A 19 6.31 -1.63 -5.20
N ILE A 20 6.53 -0.60 -4.40
CA ILE A 20 5.65 0.56 -4.24
C ILE A 20 6.28 1.68 -5.07
N LEU A 21 5.69 1.93 -6.23
CA LEU A 21 6.23 2.87 -7.21
C LEU A 21 5.75 4.30 -6.93
N GLU A 22 4.49 4.42 -6.50
CA GLU A 22 3.89 5.70 -6.13
C GLU A 22 3.02 5.52 -4.88
N ALA A 23 3.20 6.43 -3.93
CA ALA A 23 2.42 6.46 -2.71
C ALA A 23 2.47 7.85 -2.05
N GLU A 24 1.48 8.12 -1.21
CA GLU A 24 1.37 9.38 -0.47
C GLU A 24 1.29 9.14 1.05
N PRO A 25 2.02 9.92 1.86
CA PRO A 25 1.92 9.79 3.31
C PRO A 25 0.56 10.27 3.82
N VAL A 26 0.02 9.54 4.78
CA VAL A 26 -1.24 9.83 5.45
C VAL A 26 -0.98 9.90 6.95
N LEU A 27 -1.24 11.06 7.55
CA LEU A 27 -0.89 11.32 8.95
C LEU A 27 -2.11 11.34 9.89
N ARG A 28 -3.33 11.31 9.34
CA ARG A 28 -4.59 11.46 10.08
C ARG A 28 -5.66 10.53 9.50
N ASP A 29 -6.72 10.31 10.27
CA ASP A 29 -7.89 9.51 9.88
C ASP A 29 -7.48 8.13 9.37
N LEU A 30 -6.60 7.49 10.14
CA LEU A 30 -6.15 6.14 9.89
C LEU A 30 -7.05 5.15 10.65
N PRO A 31 -7.47 4.06 10.01
CA PRO A 31 -8.13 2.98 10.72
C PRO A 31 -7.17 2.33 11.73
N ALA A 32 -7.74 1.68 12.75
CA ALA A 32 -6.96 0.88 13.68
C ALA A 32 -6.31 -0.32 12.97
N GLY A 33 -5.13 -0.71 13.42
CA GLY A 33 -4.38 -1.86 12.90
C GLY A 33 -2.90 -1.79 13.30
N HIS A 34 -2.11 -2.70 12.75
CA HIS A 34 -0.70 -2.87 13.11
C HIS A 34 0.24 -2.35 12.02
N PRO A 35 1.47 -1.94 12.36
CA PRO A 35 2.47 -1.58 11.36
C PRO A 35 2.71 -2.72 10.35
N GLY A 36 2.69 -2.38 9.06
CA GLY A 36 2.80 -3.32 7.95
C GLY A 36 1.45 -3.90 7.48
N GLU A 37 0.35 -3.64 8.18
CA GLU A 37 -0.99 -4.09 7.80
C GLU A 37 -1.54 -3.25 6.65
N VAL A 38 -2.10 -3.92 5.64
CA VAL A 38 -2.78 -3.28 4.52
C VAL A 38 -4.25 -3.10 4.87
N VAL A 39 -4.75 -1.88 4.77
CA VAL A 39 -6.13 -1.53 5.12
C VAL A 39 -6.78 -0.73 4.01
N GLN A 40 -8.09 -0.90 3.86
CA GLN A 40 -8.89 -0.07 2.98
C GLN A 40 -9.56 1.03 3.81
N ARG A 41 -9.48 2.28 3.33
CA ARG A 41 -10.15 3.42 3.95
C ARG A 41 -11.05 4.09 2.92
N THR A 42 -12.28 4.37 3.34
CA THR A 42 -13.21 5.21 2.59
C THR A 42 -13.38 6.52 3.33
N THR A 43 -13.09 7.63 2.67
CA THR A 43 -13.26 8.98 3.22
C THR A 43 -14.74 9.38 3.20
N PRO A 44 -15.17 10.40 3.98
CA PRO A 44 -16.57 10.83 4.02
C PRO A 44 -17.18 11.25 2.67
N ASN A 45 -16.34 11.67 1.72
CA ASN A 45 -16.76 11.99 0.34
C ASN A 45 -16.88 10.75 -0.58
N GLY A 46 -16.76 9.53 -0.04
CA GLY A 46 -16.89 8.27 -0.78
C GLY A 46 -15.64 7.80 -1.50
N GLN A 47 -14.51 8.51 -1.40
CA GLN A 47 -13.26 8.09 -2.04
C GLN A 47 -12.61 6.95 -1.25
N THR A 48 -12.29 5.86 -1.94
CA THR A 48 -11.62 4.69 -1.36
C THR A 48 -10.12 4.72 -1.64
N SER A 49 -9.31 4.42 -0.64
CA SER A 49 -7.84 4.33 -0.75
C SER A 49 -7.33 3.07 -0.06
N VAL A 50 -6.26 2.50 -0.60
CA VAL A 50 -5.55 1.36 0.00
C VAL A 50 -4.32 1.91 0.71
N LEU A 51 -4.15 1.56 1.98
CA LEU A 51 -3.13 2.09 2.87
C LEU A 51 -2.30 0.95 3.44
N VAL A 52 -1.02 1.20 3.68
CA VAL A 52 -0.20 0.39 4.58
C VAL A 52 0.00 1.18 5.86
N LEU A 53 -0.39 0.62 7.00
CA LEU A 53 -0.17 1.26 8.30
C LEU A 53 1.32 1.22 8.66
N THR A 54 1.80 2.28 9.30
CA THR A 54 3.17 2.33 9.84
C THR A 54 3.13 2.56 11.34
N VAL A 55 4.29 2.60 11.99
CA VAL A 55 4.39 2.90 13.43
C VAL A 55 3.80 4.28 13.76
N SER A 56 3.90 5.23 12.83
CA SER A 56 3.36 6.57 12.98
C SER A 56 2.85 7.07 11.63
N GLY A 57 1.57 6.84 11.39
CA GLY A 57 0.91 7.22 10.16
C GLY A 57 0.55 6.02 9.28
N GLY A 58 0.31 6.29 8.01
CA GLY A 58 0.09 5.30 6.98
C GLY A 58 0.59 5.79 5.63
N LEU A 59 0.67 4.88 4.68
CA LEU A 59 1.11 5.14 3.32
C LEU A 59 0.01 4.74 2.35
N ALA A 60 -0.63 5.72 1.71
CA ALA A 60 -1.64 5.50 0.69
C ALA A 60 -0.95 5.06 -0.60
N LEU A 61 -1.16 3.81 -1.00
CA LEU A 61 -0.59 3.26 -2.21
C LEU A 61 -1.34 3.81 -3.43
N GLN A 62 -0.60 4.15 -4.48
CA GLN A 62 -1.18 4.58 -5.76
C GLN A 62 -0.83 3.56 -6.85
N THR A 63 0.46 3.28 -7.02
CA THR A 63 0.97 2.38 -8.06
C THR A 63 1.91 1.34 -7.44
N VAL A 64 1.62 0.06 -7.72
CA VAL A 64 2.40 -1.09 -7.22
C VAL A 64 2.81 -2.02 -8.34
N GLN A 65 3.86 -2.80 -8.10
CA GLN A 65 4.34 -3.81 -9.04
C GLN A 65 4.78 -5.08 -8.30
N LEU A 66 4.07 -6.18 -8.54
CA LEU A 66 4.50 -7.50 -8.10
C LEU A 66 5.65 -8.02 -8.98
N ALA A 67 6.60 -8.76 -8.42
CA ALA A 67 7.74 -9.30 -9.16
C ALA A 67 7.30 -10.05 -10.43
N GLY A 68 7.94 -9.76 -11.56
CA GLY A 68 7.61 -10.35 -12.86
C GLY A 68 6.28 -9.89 -13.47
N LYS A 69 5.57 -8.94 -12.86
CA LYS A 69 4.32 -8.36 -13.38
C LYS A 69 4.52 -6.90 -13.80
N ARG A 70 3.53 -6.38 -14.53
CA ARG A 70 3.45 -4.95 -14.89
C ARG A 70 3.07 -4.12 -13.67
N ALA A 71 3.54 -2.88 -13.64
CA ALA A 71 3.06 -1.87 -12.70
C ALA A 71 1.58 -1.56 -12.98
N ILE A 72 0.77 -1.50 -11.94
CA ILE A 72 -0.67 -1.19 -12.03
C ILE A 72 -1.11 -0.32 -10.85
N ALA A 73 -2.27 0.33 -11.02
CA ALA A 73 -2.92 1.06 -9.93
C ALA A 73 -3.29 0.08 -8.80
N VAL A 74 -3.13 0.51 -7.54
CA VAL A 74 -3.43 -0.36 -6.39
C VAL A 74 -4.89 -0.80 -6.36
N GLN A 75 -5.80 0.03 -6.88
CA GLN A 75 -7.23 -0.29 -6.96
C GLN A 75 -7.48 -1.48 -7.91
N ASP A 76 -6.74 -1.56 -9.01
CA ASP A 76 -6.80 -2.71 -9.92
C ASP A 76 -6.10 -3.93 -9.33
N PHE A 77 -5.01 -3.70 -8.60
CA PHE A 77 -4.30 -4.76 -7.89
C PHE A 77 -5.22 -5.47 -6.89
N VAL A 78 -5.93 -4.75 -6.02
CA VAL A 78 -6.83 -5.35 -5.02
C VAL A 78 -8.06 -6.02 -5.62
N ARG A 79 -8.54 -5.56 -6.79
CA ARG A 79 -9.61 -6.25 -7.52
C ARG A 79 -9.18 -7.63 -8.01
N GLY A 80 -7.92 -7.77 -8.45
CA GLY A 80 -7.35 -9.05 -8.86
C GLY A 80 -6.76 -9.88 -7.72
N GLN A 81 -6.49 -9.25 -6.57
CA GLN A 81 -5.86 -9.84 -5.39
C GLN A 81 -6.57 -9.36 -4.11
N PRO A 82 -7.81 -9.82 -3.84
CA PRO A 82 -8.60 -9.34 -2.71
C PRO A 82 -7.93 -9.60 -1.34
N ASP A 83 -7.18 -10.71 -1.22
CA ASP A 83 -6.38 -11.05 -0.03
C ASP A 83 -5.29 -10.02 0.31
N PHE A 84 -5.04 -9.04 -0.55
CA PHE A 84 -4.09 -7.98 -0.25
C PHE A 84 -4.59 -7.11 0.90
N ILE A 85 -5.89 -6.82 0.97
CA ILE A 85 -6.48 -6.09 2.09
C ILE A 85 -6.52 -6.99 3.32
N GLY A 86 -6.08 -6.49 4.46
CA GLY A 86 -5.93 -7.23 5.72
C GLY A 86 -4.63 -8.04 5.82
N SER A 87 -3.82 -8.06 4.76
CA SER A 87 -2.52 -8.76 4.79
C SER A 87 -1.44 -7.93 5.49
N LYS A 88 -0.37 -8.60 5.91
CA LYS A 88 0.84 -7.96 6.43
C LYS A 88 1.94 -7.98 5.37
N LEU A 89 2.61 -6.84 5.21
CA LEU A 89 3.76 -6.68 4.33
C LEU A 89 5.06 -6.79 5.14
N GLY A 90 6.12 -7.28 4.51
CA GLY A 90 7.46 -7.29 5.11
C GLY A 90 7.73 -8.48 6.02
N GLU A 91 7.06 -9.61 5.79
CA GLU A 91 7.47 -10.91 6.34
C GLU A 91 8.81 -11.38 5.77
#